data_AF-A0A352S6Z0-F1
#
_entry.id   AF-A0A352S6Z0-F1
#
_cell.length_a   1.000
_cell.length_b   1.000
_cell.length_c   1.000
_cell.angle_alpha   90.00
_cell.angle_beta   90.00
_cell.angle_gamma   90.00
#
_symmetry.space_group_name_H-M   'P 1'
#
loop_
_entity.id
_entity.type
_entity.pdbx_description
1 polymer ?
#
loop_
_entity_poly.entity_id
_entity_poly.type
_entity_poly.pdbx_seq_one_letter_code
_entity_poly.pdbx_strand_id
1 'polypeptide(L)' 'VVLNVNDAARCEAVIDEIIKANGGLNVLVNNAGITQDQLAMRMKDEDWSAVIDTNL' A
#
# COMPACT_ATOMS: atom_id res chain seq x y z
N VAL A 1 3.42 4.51 13.40
CA VAL A 1 2.46 5.19 12.50
C VAL A 1 1.50 4.13 11.99
N VAL A 2 0.19 4.37 12.04
CA VAL A 2 -0.81 3.53 11.37
C VAL A 2 -1.05 4.12 9.98
N LEU A 3 -1.02 3.30 8.93
CA LEU A 3 -1.11 3.73 7.53
C LEU A 3 -1.81 2.64 6.70
N ASN A 4 -2.66 3.06 5.75
CA ASN A 4 -3.11 2.22 4.63
C ASN A 4 -2.34 2.70 3.38
N VAL A 5 -1.70 1.78 2.65
CA VAL A 5 -0.91 2.13 1.46
C VAL A 5 -1.77 2.66 0.30
N ASN A 6 -3.08 2.39 0.32
CA ASN A 6 -4.05 2.88 -0.67
C ASN A 6 -4.48 4.34 -0.40
N ASP A 7 -4.06 4.95 0.73
CA ASP A 7 -4.29 6.37 1.03
C ASP A 7 -3.06 7.20 0.63
N ALA A 8 -3.07 7.68 -0.61
CA ALA A 8 -1.96 8.44 -1.18
C ALA A 8 -1.62 9.70 -0.37
N ALA A 9 -2.64 10.43 0.11
CA ALA A 9 -2.43 11.67 0.86
C ALA A 9 -1.77 11.39 2.22
N ARG A 10 -2.16 10.29 2.89
CA ARG A 10 -1.50 9.91 4.14
C ARG A 10 -0.10 9.37 3.91
N CYS A 11 0.16 8.64 2.82
CA CYS A 11 1.50 8.20 2.43
C CYS A 11 2.45 9.40 2.27
N GLU A 12 2.03 10.44 1.54
CA GLU A 12 2.81 11.67 1.35
C GLU A 12 3.12 12.35 2.70
N ALA A 13 2.11 12.53 3.55
CA ALA A 13 2.28 13.15 4.86
C ALA A 13 3.29 12.38 5.75
N VAL A 14 3.27 11.04 5.71
CA VAL A 14 4.21 10.21 6.48
C VAL A 14 5.63 10.32 5.93
N ILE A 15 5.80 10.41 4.61
CA ILE A 15 7.12 10.61 3.99
C ILE A 15 7.70 11.96 4.45
N ASP A 16 6.90 13.02 4.43
CA ASP A 16 7.33 14.35 4.91
C ASP A 16 7.72 14.34 6.40
N GLU A 17 6.91 13.67 7.24
CA GLU A 17 7.22 13.48 8.66
C GLU A 17 8.58 12.76 8.85
N ILE A 18 8.84 11.70 8.07
CA ILE A 18 10.08 10.91 8.14
C ILE A 18 11.28 11.74 7.67
N ILE A 19 11.15 12.46 6.55
CA ILE A 19 12.23 13.31 6.02
C ILE A 19 12.57 14.40 7.03
N LYS A 20 11.56 15.05 7.61
CA LYS A 20 11.76 16.10 8.63
C LYS A 20 12.46 15.57 9.88
N ALA A 21 12.13 14.34 10.32
CA ALA A 21 12.69 13.75 11.53
C ALA A 21 14.08 13.13 11.32
N ASN A 22 14.35 12.55 10.15
CA ASN A 22 15.52 11.68 9.91
C ASN A 22 16.46 12.20 8.82
N GLY A 23 16.12 13.33 8.17
CA GLY A 23 16.96 13.98 7.16
C GLY A 23 16.86 13.39 5.75
N GLY A 24 16.06 12.34 5.53
CA GLY A 24 15.81 11.78 4.21
C GLY A 24 15.15 10.39 4.22
N LEU A 25 14.73 9.93 3.04
CA LEU A 25 14.25 8.57 2.77
C LEU A 25 15.20 7.90 1.77
N ASN A 26 15.98 6.92 2.21
CA ASN A 26 17.00 6.28 1.36
C ASN A 26 16.55 4.94 0.76
N VAL A 27 15.68 4.22 1.46
CA VAL A 27 15.19 2.90 1.05
C VAL A 27 13.69 2.85 1.29
N LEU A 28 12.97 2.41 0.26
CA LEU A 28 11.55 2.10 0.33
C LEU A 28 11.37 0.59 0.17
N VAL A 29 10.68 -0.04 1.12
CA VAL A 29 10.32 -1.46 1.06
C VAL A 29 8.82 -1.58 0.85
N ASN A 30 8.41 -1.83 -0.40
CA ASN A 30 7.01 -2.07 -0.76
C ASN A 30 6.61 -3.51 -0.39
N ASN A 31 6.45 -3.76 0.92
CA ASN A 31 6.13 -5.08 1.48
C ASN A 31 4.64 -5.26 1.78
N ALA A 32 3.85 -4.19 1.82
CA ALA A 32 2.41 -4.31 2.01
C ALA A 32 1.83 -5.11 0.84
N GLY A 33 1.00 -6.10 1.15
CA GLY A 33 0.36 -6.91 0.15
C GLY A 33 -0.74 -7.77 0.76
N ILE A 34 -1.76 -8.06 -0.03
CA ILE A 34 -2.84 -8.97 0.33
C ILE A 34 -2.99 -10.08 -0.71
N THR A 35 -3.68 -11.14 -0.33
CA THR A 35 -4.09 -12.22 -1.24
C THR A 35 -5.59 -12.46 -1.13
N GLN A 36 -6.20 -12.84 -2.26
CA GLN A 36 -7.61 -13.26 -2.35
C GLN A 36 -7.64 -14.55 -3.18
N ASP A 37 -7.38 -15.66 -2.51
CA ASP A 37 -7.07 -16.92 -3.17
C ASP A 37 -8.34 -17.66 -3.58
N GLN A 38 -8.61 -17.66 -4.88
CA GLN A 38 -9.70 -18.41 -5.49
C GLN A 38 -9.43 -18.63 -6.98
N LEU A 39 -10.20 -19.52 -7.60
CA LEU A 39 -10.15 -19.65 -9.06
C LEU A 39 -10.52 -18.30 -9.70
N ALA A 40 -9.76 -17.86 -10.70
CA ALA A 40 -9.99 -16.58 -11.36
C ALA A 40 -11.44 -16.38 -11.83
N MET A 41 -12.08 -17.44 -12.35
CA MET A 41 -13.50 -17.41 -12.80
C MET A 41 -14.51 -17.20 -11.66
N ARG A 42 -14.09 -17.36 -10.41
CA ARG A 42 -14.91 -17.19 -9.20
C ARG A 42 -14.54 -15.92 -8.45
N MET A 43 -13.54 -15.18 -8.93
CA MET A 43 -13.09 -13.96 -8.29
C MET A 43 -14.13 -12.86 -8.48
N LYS A 44 -14.48 -12.21 -7.37
CA LYS A 44 -15.34 -11.03 -7.42
C LYS A 44 -14.52 -9.83 -7.87
N ASP A 45 -15.16 -8.88 -8.53
CA ASP A 45 -14.51 -7.65 -8.97
C ASP A 45 -13.92 -6.87 -7.78
N GLU A 46 -14.60 -6.86 -6.63
CA GLU A 46 -14.10 -6.18 -5.44
C GLU A 46 -12.85 -6.85 -4.86
N ASP A 47 -12.77 -8.18 -4.91
CA ASP A 47 -11.59 -8.94 -4.46
C ASP A 47 -10.41 -8.67 -5.40
N TRP A 48 -10.68 -8.59 -6.71
CA TRP A 48 -9.68 -8.25 -7.72
C TRP A 48 -9.14 -6.84 -7.51
N SER A 49 -10.03 -5.85 -7.39
CA SER A 49 -9.66 -4.46 -7.10
C SER A 49 -8.86 -4.35 -5.81
N ALA A 50 -9.27 -5.02 -4.73
CA ALA A 50 -8.54 -4.96 -3.45
C ALA A 50 -7.08 -5.43 -3.58
N VAL A 51 -6.84 -6.51 -4.33
CA VAL A 51 -5.48 -7.04 -4.57
C VAL A 51 -4.68 -6.08 -5.43
N ILE A 52 -5.26 -5.56 -6.52
CA ILE A 52 -4.58 -4.62 -7.41
C ILE A 52 -4.25 -3.32 -6.68
N ASP A 53 -5.23 -2.69 -6.04
CA ASP A 53 -5.08 -1.41 -5.35
C ASP A 53 -4.00 -1.45 -4.26
N THR A 54 -3.77 -2.63 -3.65
CA THR A 54 -2.77 -2.81 -2.57
C THR A 54 -1.39 -3.24 -3.09
N ASN A 55 -1.35 -4.09 -4.12
CA ASN A 55 -0.11 -4.75 -4.53
C ASN A 55 0.56 -4.11 -5.76
N LEU A 56 -0.11 -3.18 -6.48
CA LEU A 56 0.35 -2.58 -7.73
C LEU A 56 0.10 -1.06 -7.80
#